data_AF-A0A434D5R9-F1
#
_entry.id   AF-A0A434D5R9-F1
#
_cell.length_a   1.000
_cell.length_b   1.000
_cell.length_c   1.000
_cell.angle_alpha   90.00
_cell.angle_beta   90.00
_cell.angle_gamma   90.00
#
_symmetry.space_group_name_H-M   'P 1'
#
loop_
_entity.id
_entity.type
_entity.pdbx_description
1 polymer ?
#
loop_
_entity_poly.entity_id
_entity_poly.type
_entity_poly.pdbx_seq_one_letter_code
_entity_poly.pdbx_strand_id
1 'polypeptide(L)'
;VETHNLVVCTLCSCYPWSVLGLPPVWYKAPPYRSRAVIDPRGVLEEFGLTLPAGTKIRVWDSTAELRYLVVPMRPEGTEGWSEERLAELVSRDAMIGTGLAQRPEIEGQPA
;
A
#
# COMPACT_ATOMS: atom_id res chain seq x y z
N VAL A 1 8.45 -5.95 9.81
CA VAL A 1 9.08 -4.83 9.07
C VAL A 1 9.39 -3.69 9.99
N GLU A 2 10.58 -3.11 9.87
CA GLU A 2 10.91 -1.88 10.60
C GLU A 2 10.10 -0.69 10.06
N THR A 3 9.93 -0.59 8.73
CA THR A 3 9.24 0.53 8.08
C THR A 3 8.14 0.04 7.12
N HIS A 4 6.97 0.67 7.18
CA HIS A 4 5.88 0.57 6.22
C HIS A 4 5.79 1.89 5.44
N ASN A 5 5.62 1.82 4.12
CA ASN A 5 5.53 3.00 3.27
C ASN A 5 4.08 3.25 2.86
N LEU A 6 3.67 4.51 2.81
CA LEU A 6 2.35 4.94 2.35
C LEU A 6 2.52 6.09 1.34
N VAL A 7 1.91 6.01 0.17
CA VAL A 7 2.01 7.04 -0.88
C VAL A 7 0.76 7.91 -0.90
N VAL A 8 0.94 9.22 -1.00
CA VAL A 8 -0.15 10.19 -1.16
C VAL A 8 0.29 11.29 -2.12
N CYS A 9 -0.68 12.06 -2.62
CA CYS A 9 -0.44 13.38 -3.18
C CYS A 9 -1.39 14.35 -2.50
N THR A 10 -0.90 15.09 -1.52
CA THR A 10 -1.73 15.99 -0.70
C THR A 10 -2.32 17.13 -1.54
N LEU A 11 -1.59 17.60 -2.56
CA LEU A 11 -1.99 18.74 -3.40
C LEU A 11 -3.03 18.40 -4.46
N CYS A 12 -3.02 17.18 -5.00
CA CYS A 12 -3.96 16.78 -6.05
C CYS A 12 -4.19 15.26 -6.06
N SER A 13 -3.52 14.55 -6.97
CA SER A 13 -3.66 13.12 -7.18
C SER A 13 -2.52 12.55 -8.05
N CYS A 14 -1.31 13.10 -7.92
CA CYS A 14 -0.11 12.58 -8.58
C CYS A 14 0.05 11.08 -8.31
N TYR A 15 0.23 10.29 -9.37
CA TYR A 15 0.21 8.83 -9.33
C TYR A 15 1.05 8.24 -10.49
N PRO A 16 1.69 7.05 -10.35
CA PRO A 16 2.51 6.44 -11.39
C PRO A 16 1.67 5.74 -12.47
N TRP A 17 1.03 6.51 -13.36
CA TRP A 17 0.04 5.99 -14.31
C TRP A 17 0.57 4.93 -15.27
N SER A 18 1.81 5.07 -15.73
CA SER A 18 2.42 4.15 -16.69
C SER A 18 2.61 2.74 -16.13
N VAL A 19 2.60 2.58 -14.80
CA VAL A 19 2.82 1.29 -14.12
C VAL A 19 1.56 0.81 -13.40
N LEU A 20 0.84 1.71 -12.72
CA LEU A 20 -0.31 1.35 -11.86
C LEU A 20 -1.68 1.76 -12.42
N GLY A 21 -1.74 2.32 -13.63
CA GLY A 21 -2.96 2.82 -14.23
C GLY A 21 -3.52 4.06 -13.53
N LEU A 22 -4.84 4.29 -13.64
CA LEU A 22 -5.49 5.47 -13.06
C LEU A 22 -5.60 5.36 -11.53
N PRO A 23 -5.46 6.49 -10.80
CA PRO A 23 -5.59 6.49 -9.35
C PRO A 23 -7.01 6.12 -8.92
N PRO A 24 -7.16 5.36 -7.82
CA PRO A 24 -8.46 5.07 -7.23
C PRO A 24 -9.27 6.34 -6.90
N VAL A 25 -10.59 6.23 -6.83
CA VAL A 25 -11.46 7.36 -6.43
C VAL A 25 -11.11 7.86 -5.04
N TRP A 26 -10.88 6.96 -4.09
CA TRP A 26 -10.52 7.31 -2.71
C TRP A 26 -9.17 8.03 -2.60
N TYR A 27 -8.21 7.72 -3.48
CA TYR A 27 -6.87 8.35 -3.47
C TYR A 27 -6.95 9.85 -3.77
N LYS A 28 -7.94 10.25 -4.59
CA LYS A 28 -8.21 11.65 -4.95
C LYS A 28 -9.02 12.38 -3.89
N ALA A 29 -9.64 11.65 -2.96
CA ALA A 29 -10.62 12.21 -2.05
C ALA A 29 -9.94 13.06 -0.96
N PRO A 30 -10.53 14.22 -0.58
CA PRO A 30 -9.98 15.07 0.48
C PRO A 30 -9.69 14.33 1.80
N PRO A 31 -10.52 13.39 2.29
CA PRO A 31 -10.25 12.66 3.53
C PRO A 31 -8.93 11.89 3.51
N TYR A 32 -8.63 11.19 2.41
CA TYR A 32 -7.36 10.46 2.27
C TYR A 32 -6.18 11.43 2.22
N ARG A 33 -6.29 12.45 1.36
CA ARG A 33 -5.21 13.43 1.11
C ARG A 33 -4.81 14.20 2.35
N SER A 34 -5.76 14.63 3.18
CA SER A 34 -5.44 15.37 4.40
C SER A 34 -4.96 14.46 5.52
N ARG A 35 -5.52 13.24 5.63
CA ARG A 35 -5.23 12.36 6.75
C ARG A 35 -3.97 11.52 6.61
N ALA A 36 -3.60 11.13 5.40
CA ALA A 36 -2.44 10.25 5.18
C ALA A 36 -1.13 10.81 5.75
N VAL A 37 -0.99 12.14 5.86
CA VAL A 37 0.21 12.80 6.42
C VAL A 37 0.12 13.14 7.90
N ILE A 38 -1.08 13.24 8.48
CA ILE A 38 -1.29 13.66 9.88
C ILE A 38 -1.64 12.48 10.80
N ASP A 39 -2.38 11.51 10.28
CA ASP A 39 -2.84 10.31 10.96
C ASP A 39 -2.75 9.11 10.00
N PRO A 40 -1.53 8.72 9.59
CA PRO A 40 -1.37 7.58 8.69
C PRO A 40 -1.85 6.27 9.30
N ARG A 41 -1.76 6.10 10.63
CA ARG A 41 -2.22 4.88 11.30
C ARG A 41 -3.74 4.74 11.23
N GLY A 42 -4.49 5.79 11.59
CA GLY A 42 -5.94 5.77 11.48
C GLY A 42 -6.42 5.58 10.04
N VAL A 43 -5.71 6.15 9.06
CA VAL A 43 -5.98 5.85 7.63
C VAL A 43 -5.80 4.36 7.34
N LEU A 44 -4.68 3.75 7.73
CA LEU A 44 -4.45 2.32 7.50
C LEU A 44 -5.50 1.43 8.20
N GLU A 45 -5.93 1.80 9.40
CA GLU A 45 -6.99 1.09 10.13
C GLU A 45 -8.32 1.11 9.36
N GLU A 46 -8.67 2.21 8.68
CA GLU A 46 -9.86 2.28 7.81
C GLU A 46 -9.76 1.40 6.56
N PHE A 47 -8.55 1.12 6.10
CA PHE A 47 -8.28 0.11 5.06
C PHE A 47 -8.20 -1.32 5.62
N GLY A 48 -8.44 -1.52 6.93
CA GLY A 48 -8.35 -2.82 7.59
C GLY A 48 -6.92 -3.27 7.90
N LEU A 49 -5.92 -2.38 7.78
CA LEU A 49 -4.51 -2.68 8.05
C LEU A 49 -4.09 -2.11 9.40
N THR A 50 -4.00 -2.98 10.40
CA THR A 50 -3.39 -2.64 11.70
C THR A 50 -1.92 -3.09 11.71
N LEU A 51 -1.01 -2.14 11.91
CA LEU A 51 0.42 -2.42 12.02
C LEU A 51 0.86 -2.45 13.50
N PRO A 52 1.87 -3.27 13.87
CA PRO A 52 2.46 -3.20 15.20
C PRO A 52 2.86 -1.77 15.60
N ALA A 53 2.70 -1.44 16.88
CA ALA A 53 2.97 -0.09 17.40
C ALA A 53 4.42 0.37 17.13
N GLY A 54 5.38 -0.56 17.09
CA GLY A 54 6.78 -0.28 16.80
C GLY A 54 7.13 -0.07 15.32
N THR A 55 6.22 -0.38 14.39
CA THR A 55 6.49 -0.22 12.95
C THR A 55 6.50 1.26 12.57
N LYS A 56 7.60 1.77 12.02
CA LYS A 56 7.67 3.14 11.50
C LYS A 56 6.80 3.24 10.25
N ILE A 57 6.02 4.31 10.11
CA ILE A 57 5.29 4.60 8.88
C ILE A 57 5.96 5.78 8.20
N ARG A 58 6.41 5.58 6.96
CA ARG A 58 6.98 6.63 6.12
C ARG A 58 5.97 7.02 5.05
N VAL A 59 5.52 8.25 5.11
CA VAL A 59 4.59 8.80 4.13
C VAL A 59 5.39 9.49 3.02
N TRP A 60 5.09 9.15 1.77
CA TRP A 60 5.68 9.73 0.58
C TRP A 60 4.65 10.62 -0.12
N ASP A 61 4.79 11.93 0.06
CA ASP A 61 3.93 12.91 -0.58
C ASP A 61 4.47 13.33 -1.96
N SER A 62 3.74 12.96 -3.01
CA SER A 62 4.12 13.17 -4.41
C SER A 62 3.75 14.58 -4.87
N THR A 63 4.45 15.60 -4.37
CA THR A 63 4.15 17.02 -4.63
C THR A 63 4.86 17.62 -5.84
N ALA A 64 5.90 16.96 -6.36
CA ALA A 64 6.71 17.41 -7.49
C ALA A 64 6.63 16.43 -8.68
N GLU A 65 7.73 16.19 -9.39
CA GLU A 65 7.79 15.33 -10.59
C GLU A 65 7.90 13.84 -10.26
N LEU A 66 8.34 13.49 -9.04
CA LEU A 66 8.52 12.11 -8.64
C LEU A 66 7.19 11.37 -8.42
N ARG A 67 7.16 10.11 -8.81
CA ARG A 67 6.05 9.18 -8.58
C ARG A 67 6.60 7.93 -7.90
N TYR A 68 5.91 7.50 -6.87
CA TYR A 68 6.32 6.35 -6.07
C TYR A 68 5.31 5.21 -6.24
N LEU A 69 5.83 3.99 -6.15
CA LEU A 69 5.07 2.81 -5.80
C LEU A 69 5.77 2.14 -4.62
N VAL A 70 5.01 1.43 -3.81
CA VAL A 70 5.53 0.60 -2.73
C VAL A 70 5.82 -0.79 -3.30
N VAL A 71 7.01 -1.31 -3.06
CA VAL A 71 7.30 -2.73 -3.23
C VAL A 71 6.94 -3.40 -1.90
N PRO A 72 5.84 -4.19 -1.83
CA PRO A 72 5.44 -4.78 -0.56
C PRO A 72 6.43 -5.88 -0.14
N MET A 73 6.46 -6.15 1.16
CA MET A 73 7.20 -7.30 1.66
C MET A 73 6.63 -8.60 1.10
N ARG A 74 7.52 -9.51 0.74
CA ARG A 74 7.13 -10.88 0.39
C ARG A 74 6.42 -11.52 1.60
N PRO A 75 5.21 -12.07 1.42
CA PRO A 75 4.51 -12.78 2.48
C PRO A 75 5.17 -14.14 2.74
N GLU A 76 5.14 -14.58 3.99
CA GLU A 76 5.57 -15.92 4.41
C GLU A 76 4.76 -17.01 3.71
N GLY A 77 5.32 -18.22 3.58
CA GLY A 77 4.65 -19.36 2.95
C GLY A 77 4.66 -19.32 1.41
N THR A 78 5.48 -18.43 0.84
CA THR A 78 5.65 -18.31 -0.62
C THR A 78 7.01 -18.84 -1.09
N GLU A 79 7.74 -19.57 -0.26
CA GLU A 79 9.06 -20.10 -0.58
C GLU A 79 9.01 -20.96 -1.86
N GLY A 80 9.97 -20.74 -2.77
CA GLY A 80 10.05 -21.46 -4.04
C GLY A 80 8.97 -21.10 -5.08
N TRP A 81 8.07 -20.15 -4.80
CA TRP A 81 7.11 -19.68 -5.80
C TRP A 81 7.81 -18.98 -6.97
N SER A 82 7.22 -19.12 -8.16
CA SER A 82 7.66 -18.40 -9.35
C SER A 82 7.30 -16.91 -9.26
N GLU A 83 7.91 -16.10 -10.13
CA GLU A 83 7.62 -14.67 -10.23
C GLU A 83 6.14 -14.42 -10.54
N GLU A 84 5.57 -15.18 -11.48
CA GLU A 84 4.18 -15.04 -11.91
C GLU A 84 3.22 -15.26 -10.75
N ARG A 85 3.48 -16.30 -9.94
CA ARG A 85 2.65 -16.61 -8.77
C ARG A 85 2.81 -15.60 -7.64
N LEU A 86 4.00 -15.00 -7.48
CA LEU A 86 4.20 -13.91 -6.52
C LEU A 86 3.49 -12.63 -6.96
N ALA A 87 3.48 -12.34 -8.27
CA ALA A 87 2.82 -11.17 -8.81
C ALA A 87 1.30 -11.16 -8.53
N GLU A 88 0.66 -12.34 -8.53
CA GLU A 88 -0.76 -12.50 -8.16
C GLU A 88 -1.09 -12.00 -6.75
N LEU A 89 -0.12 -12.02 -5.82
CA LEU A 89 -0.31 -11.55 -4.44
C LEU A 89 -0.20 -10.02 -4.30
N VAL A 90 0.33 -9.34 -5.31
CA VAL A 90 0.62 -7.90 -5.24
C VAL A 90 -0.55 -7.11 -5.80
N SER A 91 -1.41 -6.64 -4.92
CA SER A 91 -2.52 -5.77 -5.28
C SER A 91 -2.06 -4.31 -5.51
N ARG A 92 -2.91 -3.53 -6.19
CA ARG A 92 -2.71 -2.08 -6.31
C ARG A 92 -2.61 -1.40 -4.94
N ASP A 93 -3.42 -1.82 -3.98
CA ASP A 93 -3.44 -1.24 -2.63
C ASP A 93 -2.13 -1.54 -1.88
N ALA A 94 -1.55 -2.73 -2.09
CA ALA A 94 -0.21 -3.05 -1.59
C ALA A 94 0.87 -2.15 -2.21
N MET A 95 0.71 -1.79 -3.50
CA MET A 95 1.62 -0.87 -4.19
C MET A 95 1.39 0.62 -3.89
N ILE A 96 0.27 1.00 -3.27
CA ILE A 96 0.07 2.34 -2.69
C ILE A 96 0.55 2.38 -1.23
N GLY A 97 0.53 1.22 -0.56
CA GLY A 97 0.85 1.08 0.85
C GLY A 97 -0.38 1.15 1.77
N THR A 98 -1.59 1.05 1.23
CA THR A 98 -2.83 0.94 2.03
C THR A 98 -3.15 -0.51 2.40
N GLY A 99 -2.48 -1.48 1.78
CA GLY A 99 -2.57 -2.90 2.11
C GLY A 99 -1.19 -3.57 2.18
N LEU A 100 -1.18 -4.85 2.57
CA LEU A 100 -0.03 -5.73 2.39
C LEU A 100 -0.22 -6.58 1.14
N ALA A 101 0.86 -7.22 0.66
CA ALA A 101 0.70 -8.31 -0.30
C ALA A 101 -0.20 -9.40 0.32
N GLN A 102 -1.07 -9.99 -0.50
CA GLN A 102 -1.98 -11.03 -0.07
C GLN A 102 -1.18 -12.22 0.45
N ARG A 103 -1.67 -12.86 1.51
CA ARG A 103 -1.08 -14.11 1.97
C ARG A 103 -1.57 -15.24 1.07
N PRO A 104 -0.76 -16.26 0.80
CA PRO A 104 -1.26 -17.46 0.16
C PRO A 104 -2.44 -18.01 0.99
N GLU A 105 -3.53 -18.39 0.33
CA GLU A 105 -4.61 -19.13 0.99
C GLU A 105 -4.00 -20.43 1.53
N ILE A 106 -4.02 -20.59 2.86
CA ILE A 106 -3.76 -21.87 3.48
C ILE A 106 -5.08 -22.63 3.35
N GLU A 107 -5.08 -23.78 2.67
CA GLU A 107 -6.27 -24.66 2.60
C GLU A 107 -6.89 -24.81 3.99
N GLY A 108 -8.10 -24.23 4.18
CA GLY A 108 -8.89 -24.37 5.41
C GLY A 108 -9.10 -23.11 6.27
N GLN A 109 -8.60 -21.93 5.90
CA GLN A 109 -8.88 -20.68 6.65
C GLN A 109 -9.56 -19.63 5.74
N PRO A 110 -10.76 -19.13 6.05
CA PRO A 110 -11.37 -18.06 5.25
C PRO A 110 -10.62 -16.73 5.47
N ALA A 111 -10.64 -15.92 4.41
CA ALA A 111 -10.02 -14.60 4.31
C ALA A 111 -10.53 -13.59 5.36
#